data_AF-G8TLX3-F1
#
_entry.id   AF-G8TLX3-F1
#
_cell.length_a   1.000
_cell.length_b   1.000
_cell.length_c   1.000
_cell.angle_alpha   90.00
_cell.angle_beta   90.00
_cell.angle_gamma   90.00
#
_symmetry.space_group_name_H-M   'P 1'
#
loop_
_entity.id
_entity.type
_entity.pdbx_description
1 polymer ?
#
loop_
_entity_poly.entity_id
_entity_poly.type
_entity_poly.pdbx_seq_one_letter_code
_entity_poly.pdbx_strand_id
1 'polypeptide(L)'
;MFKTTPYSNYILIAIETIKTEIDKDPFGYKKAAELLEHLCTPHRNNVEKAFKVVYGYGIKEYQVRQRLNAAKQHLMEGMPKKFVARKCFYGSISAFSTAFKKQFGVPPTEWENNWRSEVTVLDTAKM
;
A
#
# COMPACT_ATOMS: atom_id res chain seq x y z
N MET A 1 -8.93 3.02 24.58
CA MET A 1 -8.03 4.07 25.08
C MET A 1 -7.21 4.62 23.93
N PHE A 2 -7.60 5.75 23.35
CA PHE A 2 -6.76 6.42 22.35
C PHE A 2 -5.62 7.11 23.09
N LYS A 3 -4.39 6.65 22.89
CA LYS A 3 -3.20 7.36 23.38
C LYS A 3 -3.24 8.76 22.77
N THR A 4 -3.27 9.79 23.62
CA THR A 4 -3.08 11.18 23.20
C THR A 4 -1.71 11.29 22.52
N THR A 5 -1.69 11.30 21.19
CA THR A 5 -0.45 11.35 20.41
C THR A 5 0.22 12.71 20.66
N PRO A 6 1.53 12.78 20.97
CA PRO A 6 2.21 14.03 21.38
C PRO A 6 2.46 15.01 20.23
N TYR A 7 1.78 14.84 19.09
CA TYR A 7 2.00 15.63 17.89
C TYR A 7 0.98 16.77 17.79
N SER A 8 1.44 17.92 17.27
CA SER A 8 0.54 19.05 17.03
C SER A 8 -0.57 18.66 16.03
N ASN A 9 -1.72 19.34 16.13
CA ASN A 9 -2.83 19.14 15.20
C ASN A 9 -2.39 19.25 13.74
N TYR A 10 -1.46 20.17 13.48
CA TYR A 10 -0.86 20.37 12.16
C TYR A 10 -0.10 19.13 11.63
N ILE A 11 0.69 18.46 12.47
CA ILE A 11 1.37 17.21 12.10
C ILE A 11 0.36 16.10 11.84
N LEU A 12 -0.70 16.02 12.65
CA LEU A 12 -1.76 15.02 12.48
C LEU A 12 -2.51 15.20 11.15
N ILE A 13 -2.82 16.45 10.78
CA ILE A 13 -3.40 16.77 9.47
C ILE A 13 -2.44 16.35 8.36
N ALA A 14 -1.15 16.68 8.46
CA ALA A 14 -0.15 16.34 7.44
C ALA A 14 -0.03 14.83 7.20
N ILE A 15 0.02 14.01 8.25
CA ILE A 15 0.12 12.55 8.10
C ILE A 15 -1.16 11.94 7.52
N GLU A 16 -2.33 12.49 7.85
CA GLU A 16 -3.61 12.03 7.30
C GLU A 16 -3.75 12.42 5.82
N THR A 17 -3.31 13.62 5.44
CA THR A 17 -3.22 14.04 4.02
C THR A 17 -2.31 13.11 3.22
N ILE A 18 -1.12 12.80 3.73
CA ILE A 18 -0.20 11.86 3.10
C ILE A 18 -0.85 10.50 2.92
N LYS A 19 -1.49 9.96 3.97
CA LYS A 19 -2.17 8.66 3.91
C LYS A 19 -3.27 8.68 2.85
N THR A 20 -4.12 9.70 2.87
CA THR A 20 -5.25 9.85 1.93
C THR A 20 -4.77 9.89 0.49
N GLU A 21 -3.72 10.65 0.19
CA GLU A 21 -3.14 10.72 -1.15
C GLU A 21 -2.58 9.36 -1.61
N ILE A 22 -1.90 8.63 -0.73
CA ILE A 22 -1.37 7.29 -1.05
C ILE A 22 -2.51 6.29 -1.27
N ASP A 23 -3.56 6.35 -0.47
CA ASP A 23 -4.70 5.43 -0.58
C ASP A 23 -5.54 5.71 -1.85
N LYS A 24 -5.65 6.98 -2.27
CA LYS A 24 -6.37 7.40 -3.47
C LYS A 24 -5.71 6.89 -4.75
N ASP A 25 -4.38 6.95 -4.82
CA ASP A 25 -3.61 6.45 -5.96
C ASP A 25 -2.34 5.73 -5.51
N PRO A 26 -2.42 4.43 -5.17
CA PRO A 26 -1.26 3.66 -4.75
C PRO A 26 -0.19 3.56 -5.83
N PHE A 27 -0.58 3.61 -7.11
CA PHE A 27 0.32 3.51 -8.26
C PHE A 27 0.91 4.86 -8.68
N GLY A 28 0.49 5.96 -8.05
CA GLY A 28 1.09 7.27 -8.19
C GLY A 28 2.38 7.36 -7.37
N TYR A 29 3.53 7.47 -8.03
CA TYR A 29 4.78 7.73 -7.31
C TYR A 29 4.83 9.21 -6.91
N LYS A 30 4.88 9.47 -5.60
CA LYS A 30 5.20 10.80 -5.03
C LYS A 30 6.16 10.62 -3.86
N LYS A 31 7.21 11.44 -3.77
CA LYS A 31 8.05 11.50 -2.56
C LYS A 31 7.27 12.16 -1.43
N ALA A 32 7.62 11.84 -0.18
CA ALA A 32 7.04 12.51 0.99
C ALA A 32 7.17 14.04 0.94
N ALA A 33 8.23 14.57 0.31
CA ALA A 33 8.38 16.02 0.13
C ALA A 33 7.33 16.61 -0.83
N GLU A 34 7.02 15.92 -1.92
CA GLU A 34 6.01 16.33 -2.91
C GLU A 34 4.59 16.27 -2.30
N LEU A 35 4.34 15.29 -1.43
CA LEU A 35 3.07 15.19 -0.71
C LEU A 35 2.87 16.30 0.34
N LEU A 36 3.92 17.02 0.69
CA LEU A 36 3.92 18.06 1.72
C LEU A 36 4.07 19.48 1.15
N GLU A 37 4.18 19.63 -0.17
CA GLU A 37 4.49 20.91 -0.82
C GLU A 37 3.44 22.00 -0.56
N HIS A 38 2.19 21.63 -0.36
CA HIS A 38 1.08 22.55 -0.08
C HIS A 38 0.86 22.86 1.41
N LEU A 39 1.70 22.31 2.29
CA LEU A 39 1.61 22.50 3.73
C LEU A 39 2.75 23.44 4.17
N CYS A 40 2.43 24.51 4.92
CA CYS A 40 3.43 25.40 5.57
C CYS A 40 4.40 24.62 6.48
N THR A 41 5.46 24.06 5.89
CA THR A 41 6.15 22.85 6.30
C THR A 41 6.28 22.61 7.82
N PRO A 42 5.69 21.54 8.37
CA PRO A 42 6.15 20.99 9.64
C PRO A 42 7.53 20.38 9.39
N HIS A 43 8.40 20.33 10.40
CA HIS A 43 9.67 19.63 10.26
C HIS A 43 9.43 18.22 9.70
N ARG A 44 9.88 17.96 8.46
CA ARG A 44 9.66 16.70 7.73
C ARG A 44 9.98 15.47 8.58
N ASN A 45 11.03 15.56 9.39
CA ASN A 45 11.43 14.51 10.32
C ASN A 45 10.35 14.18 11.35
N ASN A 46 9.59 15.17 11.83
CA ASN A 46 8.49 14.97 12.76
C ASN A 46 7.28 14.33 12.07
N VAL A 47 7.01 14.69 10.81
CA VAL A 47 5.95 14.04 10.01
C VAL A 47 6.26 12.56 9.78
N GLU A 48 7.47 12.24 9.33
CA GLU A 48 7.90 10.84 9.11
C GLU A 48 7.83 10.02 10.41
N LYS A 49 8.29 10.59 11.53
CA LYS A 49 8.18 9.97 12.86
C LYS A 49 6.73 9.75 13.27
N ALA A 50 5.90 10.79 13.14
CA ALA A 50 4.49 10.73 13.50
C ALA A 50 3.73 9.72 12.64
N PHE A 51 3.97 9.69 11.33
CA PHE A 51 3.37 8.75 10.40
C PHE A 51 3.68 7.31 10.84
N LYS A 52 4.94 7.03 11.17
CA LYS A 52 5.35 5.70 11.67
C LYS A 52 4.71 5.36 13.01
N VAL A 53 4.62 6.30 13.94
CA VAL A 53 3.99 6.07 15.26
C VAL A 53 2.50 5.80 15.12
N VAL A 54 1.80 6.52 14.24
CA VAL A 54 0.34 6.44 14.09
C VAL A 54 -0.08 5.25 13.22
N TYR A 55 0.61 4.98 12.11
CA TYR A 55 0.22 3.93 11.15
C TYR A 55 1.12 2.68 11.20
N GLY A 56 2.17 2.68 12.01
CA GLY A 56 3.06 1.53 12.22
C GLY A 56 4.17 1.35 11.18
N TYR A 57 4.12 2.09 10.06
CA TYR A 57 5.06 1.96 8.94
C TYR A 57 5.62 3.32 8.55
N GLY A 58 6.85 3.36 8.01
CA GLY A 58 7.34 4.58 7.36
C GLY A 58 6.56 4.87 6.07
N ILE A 59 6.56 6.13 5.61
CA ILE A 59 5.76 6.54 4.43
C ILE A 59 6.09 5.68 3.20
N LYS A 60 7.37 5.47 2.89
CA LYS A 60 7.79 4.64 1.75
C LYS A 60 7.33 3.20 1.85
N GLU A 61 7.38 2.63 3.05
CA GLU A 61 6.92 1.26 3.30
C GLU A 61 5.41 1.16 3.13
N TYR A 62 4.66 2.14 3.67
CA TYR A 62 3.23 2.24 3.48
C TYR A 62 2.86 2.32 2.00
N GLN A 63 3.54 3.15 1.20
CA GLN A 63 3.36 3.21 -0.25
C GLN A 63 3.55 1.85 -0.94
N VAL A 64 4.60 1.09 -0.58
CA VAL A 64 4.82 -0.25 -1.12
C VAL A 64 3.68 -1.19 -0.74
N ARG A 65 3.24 -1.16 0.53
CA ARG A 65 2.13 -1.99 1.01
C ARG A 65 0.83 -1.69 0.27
N GLN A 66 0.51 -0.42 0.07
CA GLN A 66 -0.70 -0.02 -0.66
C GLN A 66 -0.64 -0.43 -2.14
N ARG A 67 0.53 -0.34 -2.79
CA ARG A 67 0.71 -0.88 -4.16
C ARG A 67 0.49 -2.39 -4.22
N LEU A 68 1.11 -3.14 -3.31
CA LEU A 68 0.98 -4.59 -3.28
C LEU A 68 -0.46 -5.03 -2.93
N ASN A 69 -1.16 -4.28 -2.08
CA ASN A 69 -2.58 -4.48 -1.81
C ASN A 69 -3.42 -4.24 -3.07
N ALA A 70 -3.23 -3.11 -3.75
CA ALA A 70 -3.94 -2.79 -4.98
C ALA A 70 -3.62 -3.78 -6.12
N ALA A 71 -2.42 -4.37 -6.13
CA ALA A 71 -2.03 -5.39 -7.11
C ALA A 71 -2.95 -6.62 -7.09
N LYS A 72 -3.53 -6.96 -5.94
CA LYS A 72 -4.48 -8.08 -5.81
C LYS A 72 -5.65 -7.95 -6.80
N GLN A 73 -6.23 -6.75 -6.91
CA GLN A 73 -7.32 -6.48 -7.85
C GLN A 73 -6.92 -6.81 -9.29
N HIS A 74 -5.73 -6.37 -9.72
CA HIS A 74 -5.24 -6.68 -11.06
C HIS A 74 -4.93 -8.17 -11.27
N LEU A 75 -4.51 -8.90 -10.23
CA LEU A 75 -4.34 -10.35 -10.30
C LEU A 75 -5.70 -11.05 -10.46
N MET A 76 -6.72 -10.63 -9.70
CA MET A 76 -8.10 -11.15 -9.81
C MET A 76 -8.69 -10.91 -11.20
N GLU A 77 -8.44 -9.73 -11.78
CA GLU A 77 -8.80 -9.36 -13.16
C GLU A 77 -8.01 -10.13 -14.23
N GLY A 78 -7.08 -11.01 -13.85
CA GLY A 78 -6.29 -11.83 -14.77
C GLY A 78 -5.17 -11.08 -15.49
N MET A 79 -4.80 -9.88 -15.02
CA MET A 79 -3.70 -9.11 -15.61
C MET A 79 -2.40 -9.93 -15.58
N PRO A 80 -1.63 -9.98 -16.69
CA PRO A 80 -0.37 -10.73 -16.70
C PRO A 80 0.61 -10.17 -15.65
N LYS A 81 1.23 -11.06 -14.88
CA LYS A 81 2.04 -10.73 -13.69
C LYS A 81 3.21 -9.79 -14.01
N LYS A 82 3.72 -9.86 -15.24
CA LYS A 82 4.74 -8.93 -15.77
C LYS A 82 4.25 -7.47 -15.76
N PHE A 83 3.00 -7.23 -16.16
CA PHE A 83 2.40 -5.90 -16.15
C PHE A 83 2.06 -5.45 -14.73
N VAL A 84 1.56 -6.36 -13.88
CA VAL A 84 1.31 -6.07 -12.46
C VAL A 84 2.60 -5.69 -11.74
N ALA A 85 3.69 -6.42 -11.96
CA ALA A 85 5.01 -6.10 -11.40
C ALA A 85 5.48 -4.70 -11.81
N ARG A 86 5.37 -4.36 -13.11
CA ARG A 86 5.71 -3.02 -13.61
C ARG A 86 4.84 -1.91 -13.01
N LYS A 87 3.52 -2.12 -12.91
CA LYS A 87 2.60 -1.19 -12.23
C LYS A 87 3.00 -0.97 -10.77
N CYS A 88 3.50 -2.00 -10.10
CA CYS A 88 3.99 -1.93 -8.73
C CYS A 88 5.44 -1.41 -8.60
N PHE A 89 6.04 -0.93 -9.70
CA PHE A 89 7.41 -0.42 -9.78
C PHE A 89 8.53 -1.44 -9.56
N TYR A 90 8.26 -2.70 -9.87
CA TYR A 90 9.28 -3.74 -9.89
C TYR A 90 9.80 -3.98 -11.31
N GLY A 91 11.13 -3.97 -11.47
CA GLY A 91 11.78 -4.24 -12.75
C GLY A 91 11.66 -5.71 -13.21
N SER A 92 11.31 -6.62 -12.30
CA SER A 92 11.16 -8.05 -12.61
C SER A 92 10.00 -8.69 -11.84
N ILE A 93 9.47 -9.78 -12.40
CA ILE A 93 8.42 -10.59 -11.77
C ILE A 93 8.94 -11.18 -10.45
N SER A 94 10.20 -11.62 -10.40
CA SER A 94 10.80 -12.22 -9.20
C SER A 94 10.91 -11.23 -8.04
N ALA A 95 11.29 -9.98 -8.32
CA ALA A 95 11.35 -8.92 -7.30
C ALA A 95 9.94 -8.61 -6.75
N PHE A 96 8.94 -8.49 -7.64
CA PHE A 96 7.55 -8.34 -7.25
C PHE A 96 7.06 -9.52 -6.40
N SER A 97 7.30 -10.76 -6.85
CA SER A 97 6.88 -11.99 -6.16
C SER A 97 7.47 -12.08 -4.75
N THR A 98 8.75 -11.72 -4.60
CA THR A 98 9.43 -11.69 -3.28
C THR A 98 8.78 -10.66 -2.35
N ALA A 99 8.53 -9.46 -2.83
CA ALA A 99 7.89 -8.41 -2.03
C ALA A 99 6.43 -8.74 -1.69
N PHE A 100 5.68 -9.30 -2.64
CA PHE A 100 4.30 -9.74 -2.45
C PHE A 100 4.22 -10.86 -1.41
N LYS A 101 5.09 -11.89 -1.52
CA LYS A 101 5.18 -12.96 -0.52
C LYS A 101 5.54 -12.43 0.86
N LYS A 102 6.49 -11.51 0.95
CA LYS A 102 6.85 -10.87 2.23
C LYS A 102 5.65 -10.17 2.88
N GLN A 103 4.78 -9.57 2.08
CA GLN A 103 3.61 -8.84 2.56
C GLN A 103 2.41 -9.75 2.91
N PHE A 104 2.19 -10.83 2.16
CA PHE A 104 0.97 -11.65 2.23
C PHE A 104 1.19 -13.12 2.63
N GLY A 105 2.44 -13.53 2.89
CA GLY A 105 2.81 -14.90 3.25
C GLY A 105 3.00 -15.85 2.07
N VAL A 106 2.30 -15.62 0.96
CA VAL A 106 2.32 -16.48 -0.24
C VAL A 106 2.68 -15.71 -1.52
N PRO A 107 3.31 -16.35 -2.53
CA PRO A 107 3.57 -15.75 -3.83
C PRO A 107 2.28 -15.32 -4.56
N PRO A 108 2.35 -14.38 -5.51
CA PRO A 108 1.16 -13.85 -6.21
C PRO A 108 0.38 -14.91 -6.99
N THR A 109 1.07 -15.90 -7.59
CA THR A 109 0.41 -17.00 -8.31
C THR A 109 -0.41 -17.88 -7.36
N GLU A 110 0.16 -18.22 -6.21
CA GLU A 110 -0.53 -19.03 -5.21
C GLU A 110 -1.71 -18.26 -4.60
N TRP A 111 -1.50 -16.98 -4.28
CA TRP A 111 -2.56 -16.09 -3.81
C TRP A 111 -3.74 -16.03 -4.78
N GLU A 112 -3.48 -15.85 -6.08
CA GLU A 112 -4.52 -15.80 -7.11
C GLU A 112 -5.24 -17.14 -7.28
N ASN A 113 -4.52 -18.26 -7.21
CA ASN A 113 -5.12 -19.59 -7.28
C ASN A 113 -6.05 -19.84 -6.11
N ASN A 114 -5.62 -19.52 -4.88
CA ASN A 114 -6.46 -19.65 -3.68
C ASN A 114 -7.75 -18.82 -3.82
N TRP A 115 -7.62 -17.57 -4.29
CA TRP A 115 -8.78 -16.72 -4.55
C TRP A 115 -9.72 -17.32 -5.62
N ARG A 116 -9.19 -17.83 -6.73
CA ARG A 116 -10.02 -18.47 -7.79
C ARG A 116 -10.75 -19.70 -7.28
N SER A 117 -10.09 -20.52 -6.46
CA SER A 117 -10.70 -21.69 -5.82
C SER A 117 -11.83 -21.28 -4.87
N GLU A 118 -11.61 -20.27 -4.02
CA GLU A 118 -12.63 -19.73 -3.11
C GLU A 118 -13.86 -19.21 -3.86
N VAL A 119 -13.66 -18.43 -4.93
CA VAL A 119 -14.77 -17.89 -5.74
C VAL A 119 -15.58 -19.01 -6.41
N THR A 120 -14.90 -20.03 -6.93
CA THR A 120 -15.57 -21.17 -7.61
C THR A 120 -16.48 -21.94 -6.65
N VAL A 121 -16.05 -22.13 -5.39
CA VAL A 121 -16.86 -22.78 -4.34
C VAL A 121 -18.07 -21.92 -3.96
N LEU A 122 -17.92 -20.60 -3.89
CA LEU A 122 -19.02 -19.68 -3.57
C LEU A 122 -20.07 -19.60 -4.68
N ASP A 123 -19.65 -19.70 -5.95
CA ASP A 123 -20.56 -19.69 -7.09
C ASP A 123 -21.35 -21.01 -7.19
N THR A 124 -20.72 -22.15 -6.89
CA THR A 124 -21.41 -23.45 -6.83
C THR A 124 -22.35 -23.61 -5.64
N ALA A 125 -22.08 -22.96 -4.51
CA ALA A 125 -22.94 -23.00 -3.32
C ALA A 125 -24.19 -22.08 -3.42
N LYS A 126 -24.29 -21.25 -4.46
CA LYS A 126 -25.43 -20.36 -4.72
C LYS A 126 -26.38 -20.89 -5.81
N MET A 127 -26.06 -22.02 -6.44
CA MET A 127 -26.93 -22.76 -7.37
C MET A 127 -27.70 -23.85 -6.65
#